data_AF-A0A419L3W1-F1
#
_entry.id   AF-A0A419L3W1-F1
#
_cell.length_a   1.000
_cell.length_b   1.000
_cell.length_c   1.000
_cell.angle_alpha   90.00
_cell.angle_beta   90.00
_cell.angle_gamma   90.00
#
_symmetry.space_group_name_H-M   'P 1'
#
loop_
_entity.id
_entity.type
_entity.pdbx_description
1 polymer ?
#
loop_
_entity_poly.entity_id
_entity_poly.type
_entity_poly.pdbx_seq_one_letter_code
_entity_poly.pdbx_strand_id
1 'polypeptide(L)'
;MKIIYIQIDEDIIYIVRYMEKDLGYRKIQITGRGSYIISLPKKWIKELKLERGEEIAFKARGDSTLLLLPRKILEGRKETKQPSLKEYRIFARSHDDPQSICRKIISLYVVSANIIRIRFLNGEIPPEHKTAINNLIKNMLLGSEIIDETANEITIQVLVDHPEFPVEKAIRRMAILALSANKDAVLALREFDENRINSVVETCNDVNRLNLYVIRQLKYGLEKDLFRELGFKTRKEFLGYRIVANDIRSIAINAMNLVNNILTLKKMIRDQMLFLKTSVDEEVYSQILKFNSQVHLFFEESLKALFKRDYDRADKLLSEIESFAALESDLITLISTKKMDPNVSSILRLIIDNSRRIIEYSRDIAEVTMNRTVEEIIEQLQTSRL
;
A
#
# COMPACT_ATOMS: atom_id res chain seq x y z
N MET A 1 -11.38 34.24 28.38
CA MET A 1 -10.19 33.49 28.82
C MET A 1 -10.66 32.11 29.22
N LYS A 2 -10.42 31.09 28.40
CA LYS A 2 -10.62 29.70 28.81
C LYS A 2 -9.34 28.96 28.45
N ILE A 3 -8.65 28.51 29.49
CA ILE A 3 -7.49 27.64 29.40
C ILE A 3 -8.07 26.23 29.47
N ILE A 4 -7.81 25.40 28.46
CA ILE A 4 -8.09 23.96 28.57
C ILE A 4 -6.75 23.32 28.90
N TYR A 5 -6.63 22.81 30.11
CA TYR A 5 -5.52 21.96 30.54
C TYR A 5 -5.88 20.53 30.15
N ILE A 6 -5.03 19.88 29.37
CA ILE A 6 -5.02 18.43 29.28
C ILE A 6 -3.68 18.01 29.87
N GLN A 7 -3.74 17.42 31.05
CA GLN A 7 -2.60 16.83 31.75
C GLN A 7 -2.48 15.38 31.31
N ILE A 8 -1.35 15.02 30.71
CA ILE A 8 -0.89 13.65 30.55
C ILE A 8 0.59 13.67 30.94
N ASP A 9 0.96 12.73 31.81
CA ASP A 9 2.22 12.70 32.57
C ASP A 9 3.49 12.80 31.72
N GLU A 10 4.46 13.52 32.30
CA GLU A 10 5.93 13.49 32.10
C GLU A 10 6.46 13.13 30.70
N ASP A 11 6.47 14.11 29.78
CA ASP A 11 7.69 14.75 29.26
C ASP A 11 7.46 15.54 27.96
N ILE A 12 7.92 16.80 27.99
CA ILE A 12 8.02 17.79 26.90
C ILE A 12 6.71 18.19 26.20
N ILE A 13 6.09 19.25 26.72
CA ILE A 13 5.05 20.03 26.03
C ILE A 13 5.71 20.92 24.96
N TYR A 14 5.54 20.57 23.69
CA TYR A 14 5.72 21.56 22.62
C TYR A 14 4.57 22.56 22.69
N ILE A 15 4.84 23.74 23.27
CA ILE A 15 3.94 24.89 23.20
C ILE A 15 4.02 25.45 21.77
N VAL A 16 3.26 24.88 20.84
CA VAL A 16 2.97 25.58 19.59
C VAL A 16 1.86 26.58 19.89
N ARG A 17 2.30 27.77 20.30
CA ARG A 17 1.45 28.94 20.52
C ARG A 17 0.92 29.41 19.17
N TYR A 18 -0.12 28.76 18.64
CA TYR A 18 -0.97 29.43 17.65
C TYR A 18 -1.75 30.50 18.40
N MET A 19 -1.18 31.70 18.48
CA MET A 19 -2.00 32.87 18.75
C MET A 19 -2.99 32.95 17.59
N GLU A 20 -4.25 32.62 17.84
CA GLU A 20 -5.39 33.14 17.06
C GLU A 20 -5.34 34.66 17.17
N LYS A 21 -4.47 35.28 16.37
CA LYS A 21 -4.54 36.71 16.10
C LYS A 21 -5.87 36.89 15.37
N ASP A 22 -6.86 37.42 16.07
CA ASP A 22 -8.15 37.90 15.55
C ASP A 22 -9.34 36.93 15.61
N LEU A 23 -9.61 36.27 16.75
CA LEU A 23 -10.96 35.75 16.99
C LEU A 23 -11.94 36.94 17.17
N GLY A 24 -12.80 37.18 16.17
CA GLY A 24 -13.75 38.27 16.18
C GLY A 24 -15.02 37.94 15.39
N TYR A 25 -16.17 38.42 15.88
CA TYR A 25 -17.46 38.16 15.26
C TYR A 25 -17.83 39.24 14.24
N ARG A 26 -18.45 38.82 13.13
CA ARG A 26 -18.99 39.70 12.09
C ARG A 26 -20.38 39.20 11.73
N LYS A 27 -21.32 40.13 11.58
CA LYS A 27 -22.66 39.80 11.11
C LYS A 27 -22.62 39.65 9.60
N ILE A 28 -23.32 38.63 9.11
CA ILE A 28 -23.65 38.51 7.70
C ILE A 28 -24.72 39.57 7.40
N GLN A 29 -24.54 40.32 6.31
CA GLN A 29 -25.51 41.30 5.84
C GLN A 29 -26.01 40.88 4.46
N ILE A 30 -27.25 41.21 4.15
CA ILE A 30 -27.87 40.93 2.85
C ILE A 30 -27.85 42.22 2.03
N THR A 31 -27.41 42.12 0.78
CA THR A 31 -27.44 43.24 -0.16
C THR A 31 -28.19 42.87 -1.44
N GLY A 32 -29.10 43.75 -1.87
CA GLY A 32 -29.86 43.57 -3.11
C GLY A 32 -30.75 42.32 -3.12
N ARG A 33 -30.82 41.64 -4.27
CA ARG A 33 -31.71 40.49 -4.54
C ARG A 33 -31.09 39.12 -4.20
N GLY A 34 -30.42 38.99 -3.05
CA GLY A 34 -30.02 37.67 -2.52
C GLY A 34 -28.51 37.41 -2.32
N SER A 35 -27.66 38.44 -2.37
CA SER A 35 -26.24 38.28 -2.06
C SER A 35 -25.95 38.53 -0.58
N TYR A 36 -25.08 37.71 0.00
CA TYR A 36 -24.61 37.86 1.38
C TYR A 36 -23.21 38.46 1.40
N ILE A 37 -22.98 39.40 2.32
CA ILE A 37 -21.67 40.03 2.53
C ILE A 37 -21.25 39.89 4.00
N ILE A 38 -19.93 39.80 4.22
CA ILE A 38 -19.30 39.83 5.53
C ILE A 38 -18.15 40.82 5.50
N SER A 39 -18.00 41.64 6.54
CA SER A 39 -16.90 42.60 6.62
C SER A 39 -15.63 41.92 7.16
N LEU A 40 -14.51 42.12 6.47
CA LEU A 40 -13.23 41.53 6.86
C LEU A 40 -12.53 42.35 7.95
N PRO A 41 -11.68 41.75 8.80
CA PRO A 41 -10.92 42.47 9.82
C PRO A 41 -10.01 43.54 9.19
N LYS A 42 -10.14 44.80 9.63
CA LYS A 42 -9.36 45.94 9.10
C LYS A 42 -7.85 45.73 9.24
N LYS A 43 -7.41 45.07 10.31
CA LYS A 43 -5.99 44.76 10.55
C LYS A 43 -5.45 43.78 9.50
N TRP A 44 -6.18 42.68 9.25
CA TRP A 44 -5.87 41.70 8.22
C TRP A 44 -5.78 42.33 6.82
N ILE A 45 -6.74 43.20 6.46
CA ILE A 45 -6.72 43.95 5.19
C ILE A 45 -5.45 44.81 5.06
N LYS A 46 -5.06 45.51 6.14
CA LYS A 46 -3.85 46.36 6.15
C LYS A 46 -2.55 45.57 6.09
N GLU A 47 -2.46 44.46 6.84
CA GLU A 47 -1.27 43.59 6.85
C GLU A 47 -1.00 43.01 5.46
N LEU A 48 -2.07 42.64 4.74
CA LEU A 48 -1.99 42.11 3.38
C LEU A 48 -1.98 43.19 2.30
N LYS A 49 -2.01 44.48 2.67
CA LYS A 49 -2.02 45.64 1.76
C LYS A 49 -3.08 45.52 0.66
N LEU A 50 -4.28 45.08 1.02
CA LEU A 50 -5.39 44.92 0.07
C LEU A 50 -6.15 46.24 -0.10
N GLU A 51 -6.38 46.62 -1.34
CA GLU A 51 -7.11 47.84 -1.70
C GLU A 51 -8.54 47.56 -2.15
N ARG A 52 -9.34 48.62 -2.27
CA ARG A 52 -10.73 48.54 -2.74
C ARG A 52 -10.76 48.04 -4.19
N GLY A 53 -11.60 47.05 -4.46
CA GLY A 53 -11.75 46.47 -5.80
C GLY A 53 -10.85 45.26 -6.05
N GLU A 54 -9.95 44.93 -5.11
CA GLU A 54 -9.18 43.70 -5.19
C GLU A 54 -10.05 42.47 -4.88
N GLU A 55 -9.79 41.39 -5.61
CA GLU A 55 -10.53 40.14 -5.48
C GLU A 55 -9.92 39.22 -4.42
N ILE A 56 -10.80 38.50 -3.73
CA ILE A 56 -10.45 37.48 -2.74
C ILE A 56 -11.08 36.19 -3.21
N ALA A 57 -10.25 35.17 -3.44
CA ALA A 57 -10.72 33.82 -3.69
C ALA A 57 -11.23 33.21 -2.39
N PHE A 58 -12.24 32.34 -2.49
CA PHE A 58 -12.73 31.58 -1.36
C PHE A 58 -12.71 30.09 -1.66
N LYS A 59 -12.51 29.26 -0.63
CA LYS A 59 -12.67 27.81 -0.68
C LYS A 59 -13.53 27.38 0.49
N ALA A 60 -14.73 26.91 0.20
CA ALA A 60 -15.56 26.22 1.18
C ALA A 60 -14.97 24.83 1.43
N ARG A 61 -14.85 24.45 2.71
CA ARG A 61 -14.42 23.12 3.13
C ARG A 61 -15.62 22.37 3.72
N GLY A 62 -15.56 21.03 3.71
CA GLY A 62 -16.63 20.18 4.21
C GLY A 62 -16.86 20.25 5.73
N ASP A 63 -15.99 20.94 6.48
CA ASP A 63 -16.07 21.17 7.92
C ASP A 63 -16.78 22.49 8.27
N SER A 64 -17.58 23.04 7.35
CA SER A 64 -18.26 24.34 7.48
C SER A 64 -17.31 25.54 7.59
N THR A 65 -16.02 25.39 7.25
CA THR A 65 -15.08 26.51 7.21
C THR A 65 -15.03 27.16 5.82
N LEU A 66 -14.84 28.48 5.81
CA LEU A 66 -14.64 29.28 4.61
C LEU A 66 -13.23 29.88 4.64
N LEU A 67 -12.36 29.39 3.76
CA LEU A 67 -11.00 29.92 3.63
C LEU A 67 -10.98 31.07 2.61
N LEU A 68 -10.52 32.25 3.04
CA LEU A 68 -10.37 33.42 2.19
C LEU A 68 -8.89 33.67 1.86
N LEU A 69 -8.59 33.86 0.58
CA LEU A 69 -7.23 34.04 0.07
C LEU A 69 -7.19 35.19 -0.94
N PRO A 70 -6.38 36.23 -0.73
CA PRO A 70 -6.21 37.29 -1.72
C PRO A 70 -5.77 36.76 -3.08
N ARG A 71 -6.39 37.26 -4.16
CA ARG A 71 -6.07 36.85 -5.53
C ARG A 71 -4.59 37.07 -5.87
N LYS A 72 -3.99 38.17 -5.43
CA LYS A 72 -2.55 38.47 -5.62
C LYS A 72 -1.62 37.40 -5.04
N ILE A 73 -2.00 36.75 -3.93
CA ILE A 73 -1.21 35.64 -3.36
C ILE A 73 -1.34 34.38 -4.22
N LEU A 74 -2.49 34.16 -4.85
CA LEU A 74 -2.70 33.06 -5.78
C LEU A 74 -2.01 33.32 -7.12
N GLU A 75 -2.01 34.55 -7.62
CA GLU A 75 -1.37 34.95 -8.88
C GLU A 75 0.15 35.04 -8.76
N GLY A 76 0.68 35.62 -7.68
CA GLY A 76 2.12 35.56 -7.37
C GLY A 76 2.63 34.13 -7.12
N ARG A 77 1.73 33.19 -6.79
CA ARG A 77 2.01 31.74 -6.75
C ARG A 77 1.84 31.05 -8.10
N LYS A 78 1.12 31.62 -9.07
CA LYS A 78 0.91 31.03 -10.40
C LYS A 78 2.14 31.21 -11.30
N GLU A 79 2.87 32.32 -11.19
CA GLU A 79 4.09 32.55 -11.98
C GLU A 79 5.31 31.73 -11.48
N THR A 80 5.27 31.17 -10.28
CA THR A 80 6.41 30.43 -9.67
C THR A 80 6.09 28.99 -9.24
N LYS A 81 4.92 28.45 -9.57
CA LYS A 81 4.62 27.04 -9.28
C LYS A 81 4.32 26.24 -10.54
N GLN A 82 5.37 25.90 -11.29
CA GLN A 82 5.48 24.48 -11.60
C GLN A 82 5.39 23.74 -10.26
N PRO A 83 4.61 22.66 -10.12
CA PRO A 83 4.65 21.86 -8.90
C PRO A 83 6.12 21.54 -8.64
N SER A 84 6.70 22.09 -7.57
CA SER A 84 8.12 21.91 -7.28
C SER A 84 8.35 20.41 -7.17
N LEU A 85 8.97 19.82 -8.20
CA LEU A 85 9.23 18.39 -8.24
C LEU A 85 10.05 18.06 -7.00
N LYS A 86 9.61 17.04 -6.25
CA LYS A 86 10.35 16.57 -5.09
C LYS A 86 11.64 15.90 -5.55
N GLU A 87 12.72 16.67 -5.56
CA GLU A 87 14.06 16.19 -5.89
C GLU A 87 14.82 15.79 -4.63
N TYR A 88 15.49 14.63 -4.69
CA TYR A 88 16.41 14.16 -3.66
C TYR A 88 17.73 13.73 -4.27
N ARG A 89 18.82 13.91 -3.51
CA ARG A 89 20.17 13.50 -3.89
C ARG A 89 20.68 12.41 -2.97
N ILE A 90 21.17 11.32 -3.55
CA ILE A 90 21.92 10.26 -2.89
C ILE A 90 23.39 10.49 -3.24
N PHE A 91 24.23 10.69 -2.24
CA PHE A 91 25.68 10.65 -2.41
C PHE A 91 26.17 9.22 -2.13
N ALA A 92 26.83 8.63 -3.12
CA ALA A 92 27.34 7.27 -3.10
C ALA A 92 28.87 7.25 -3.24
N ARG A 93 29.46 6.16 -2.76
CA ARG A 93 30.88 5.83 -2.94
C ARG A 93 30.99 4.51 -3.71
N SER A 94 32.11 4.32 -4.41
CA SER A 94 32.32 3.13 -5.24
C SER A 94 32.32 1.82 -4.45
N HIS A 95 32.66 1.86 -3.15
CA HIS A 95 32.64 0.70 -2.25
C HIS A 95 31.31 0.51 -1.49
N ASP A 96 30.32 1.38 -1.70
CA ASP A 96 29.01 1.17 -1.09
C ASP A 96 28.38 -0.09 -1.68
N ASP A 97 27.59 -0.82 -0.89
CA ASP A 97 26.80 -1.96 -1.39
C ASP A 97 25.76 -1.46 -2.42
N PRO A 98 25.77 -1.96 -3.68
CA PRO A 98 24.76 -1.60 -4.70
C PRO A 98 23.32 -1.79 -4.22
N GLN A 99 23.08 -2.82 -3.40
CA GLN A 99 21.73 -3.10 -2.88
C GLN A 99 21.31 -2.05 -1.83
N SER A 100 22.26 -1.48 -1.08
CA SER A 100 21.99 -0.39 -0.16
C SER A 100 21.51 0.87 -0.88
N ILE A 101 22.13 1.19 -2.02
CA ILE A 101 21.68 2.29 -2.87
C ILE A 101 20.30 1.98 -3.46
N CYS A 102 20.06 0.76 -3.95
CA CYS A 102 18.74 0.34 -4.42
C CYS A 102 17.66 0.51 -3.34
N ARG A 103 17.93 0.14 -2.08
CA ARG A 103 17.01 0.35 -0.94
C ARG A 103 16.72 1.83 -0.68
N LYS A 104 17.72 2.72 -0.83
CA LYS A 104 17.50 4.19 -0.75
C LYS A 104 16.60 4.69 -1.88
N ILE A 105 16.83 4.24 -3.12
CA ILE A 105 16.01 4.60 -4.28
C ILE A 105 14.55 4.14 -4.08
N ILE A 106 14.33 2.89 -3.65
CA ILE A 106 12.98 2.36 -3.33
C ILE A 106 12.32 3.22 -2.24
N SER A 107 13.06 3.59 -1.20
CA SER A 107 12.53 4.39 -0.10
C SER A 107 12.06 5.77 -0.58
N LEU A 108 12.87 6.44 -1.41
CA LEU A 108 12.53 7.72 -2.04
C LEU A 108 11.33 7.60 -2.99
N TYR A 109 11.27 6.54 -3.78
CA TYR A 109 10.13 6.23 -4.63
C TYR A 109 8.84 6.13 -3.82
N VAL A 110 8.86 5.41 -2.70
CA VAL A 110 7.68 5.22 -1.86
C VAL A 110 7.26 6.52 -1.15
N VAL A 111 8.18 7.42 -0.79
CA VAL A 111 7.84 8.75 -0.22
C VAL A 111 7.54 9.81 -1.28
N SER A 112 7.13 9.38 -2.48
CA SER A 112 6.64 10.25 -3.54
C SER A 112 7.68 11.21 -4.12
N ALA A 113 8.98 10.85 -4.12
CA ALA A 113 10.02 11.59 -4.85
C ALA A 113 9.69 11.64 -6.36
N ASN A 114 9.86 12.80 -6.99
CA ASN A 114 9.71 12.97 -8.43
C ASN A 114 11.03 12.78 -9.17
N ILE A 115 12.12 13.26 -8.58
CA ILE A 115 13.47 13.15 -9.13
C ILE A 115 14.39 12.58 -8.07
N ILE A 116 15.17 11.56 -8.44
CA ILE A 116 16.20 10.96 -7.59
C ILE A 116 17.52 11.05 -8.35
N ARG A 117 18.48 11.82 -7.82
CA ARG A 117 19.84 11.92 -8.36
C ARG A 117 20.79 11.08 -7.52
N ILE A 118 21.52 10.18 -8.14
CA ILE A 118 22.56 9.39 -7.49
C ILE A 118 23.91 9.88 -7.97
N ARG A 119 24.68 10.54 -7.10
CA ARG A 119 26.00 11.09 -7.42
C ARG A 119 27.11 10.33 -6.71
N PHE A 120 28.07 9.83 -7.48
CA PHE A 120 29.28 9.18 -6.99
C PHE A 120 30.36 10.22 -6.71
N LEU A 121 30.85 10.25 -5.46
CA LEU A 121 31.72 11.34 -4.99
C LEU A 121 33.17 11.24 -5.51
N ASN A 122 33.68 10.03 -5.75
CA ASN A 122 35.11 9.77 -5.96
C ASN A 122 35.38 8.91 -7.21
N GLY A 123 34.83 9.30 -8.37
CA GLY A 123 35.10 8.63 -9.63
C GLY A 123 33.85 8.28 -10.42
N GLU A 124 34.01 7.45 -11.44
CA GLU A 124 32.93 6.98 -12.30
C GLU A 124 31.99 6.00 -11.58
N ILE A 125 30.77 5.87 -12.09
CA ILE A 125 29.79 4.90 -11.61
C ILE A 125 30.32 3.49 -11.87
N PRO A 126 30.50 2.63 -10.85
CA PRO A 126 30.98 1.27 -11.08
C PRO A 126 29.93 0.43 -11.85
N PRO A 127 30.35 -0.52 -12.72
CA PRO A 127 29.42 -1.31 -13.55
C PRO A 127 28.38 -2.11 -12.76
N GLU A 128 28.73 -2.60 -11.56
CA GLU A 128 27.82 -3.34 -10.68
C GLU A 128 26.67 -2.45 -10.16
N HIS A 129 26.97 -1.20 -9.80
CA HIS A 129 25.98 -0.22 -9.36
C HIS A 129 25.04 0.15 -10.50
N LYS A 130 25.61 0.40 -11.67
CA LYS A 130 24.86 0.71 -12.89
C LYS A 130 23.90 -0.44 -13.24
N THR A 131 24.38 -1.68 -13.21
CA THR A 131 23.55 -2.87 -13.48
C THR A 131 22.43 -3.01 -12.46
N ALA A 132 22.73 -2.85 -11.17
CA ALA A 132 21.75 -2.96 -10.11
C ALA A 132 20.65 -1.88 -10.21
N ILE A 133 21.03 -0.63 -10.46
CA ILE A 133 20.08 0.49 -10.62
C ILE A 133 19.21 0.29 -11.86
N ASN A 134 19.79 -0.08 -13.01
CA ASN A 134 19.02 -0.36 -14.23
C ASN A 134 17.99 -1.48 -14.03
N ASN A 135 18.40 -2.59 -13.40
CA ASN A 135 17.51 -3.70 -13.09
C ASN A 135 16.39 -3.29 -12.13
N LEU A 136 16.69 -2.45 -11.12
CA LEU A 136 15.69 -1.92 -10.21
C LEU A 136 14.63 -1.09 -10.96
N ILE A 137 15.07 -0.14 -11.80
CA ILE A 137 14.15 0.75 -12.50
C ILE A 137 13.26 -0.03 -13.46
N LYS A 138 13.85 -0.89 -14.29
CA LYS A 138 13.12 -1.69 -15.27
C LYS A 138 12.08 -2.62 -14.64
N ASN A 139 12.44 -3.28 -13.53
CA ASN A 139 11.65 -4.40 -13.02
C ASN A 139 10.76 -4.03 -11.82
N MET A 140 11.07 -2.96 -11.07
CA MET A 140 10.43 -2.72 -9.76
C MET A 140 9.72 -1.38 -9.62
N LEU A 141 10.18 -0.30 -10.29
CA LEU A 141 9.66 1.04 -10.03
C LEU A 141 8.75 1.49 -11.17
N LEU A 142 7.43 1.29 -11.01
CA LEU A 142 6.44 1.70 -12.01
C LEU A 142 6.57 3.18 -12.37
N GLY A 143 6.58 3.45 -13.69
CA GLY A 143 6.73 4.75 -14.33
C GLY A 143 7.94 5.54 -13.85
N SER A 144 9.06 4.86 -13.62
CA SER A 144 10.35 5.51 -13.37
C SER A 144 11.25 5.29 -14.58
N GLU A 145 11.94 6.34 -15.02
CA GLU A 145 12.84 6.31 -16.16
C GLU A 145 14.16 6.98 -15.78
N ILE A 146 15.26 6.51 -16.36
CA ILE A 146 16.56 7.21 -16.27
C ILE A 146 16.57 8.27 -17.36
N ILE A 147 16.58 9.54 -16.96
CA ILE A 147 16.47 10.68 -17.89
C ILE A 147 17.81 11.34 -18.22
N ASP A 148 18.81 11.11 -17.38
CA ASP A 148 20.16 11.63 -17.57
C ASP A 148 21.16 10.69 -16.89
N GLU A 149 22.27 10.45 -17.57
CA GLU A 149 23.36 9.61 -17.09
C GLU A 149 24.69 10.21 -17.55
N THR A 150 25.52 10.59 -16.59
CA THR A 150 26.88 11.07 -16.80
C THR A 150 27.88 10.08 -16.23
N ALA A 151 29.18 10.36 -16.35
CA ALA A 151 30.23 9.48 -15.83
C ALA A 151 30.10 9.19 -14.32
N ASN A 152 29.57 10.14 -13.52
CA ASN A 152 29.48 10.02 -12.07
C ASN A 152 28.08 10.29 -11.47
N GLU A 153 27.05 10.52 -12.28
CA GLU A 153 25.68 10.77 -11.80
C GLU A 153 24.62 10.06 -12.66
N ILE A 154 23.62 9.46 -11.99
CA ILE A 154 22.40 8.92 -12.61
C ILE A 154 21.20 9.74 -12.10
N THR A 155 20.36 10.21 -13.01
CA THR A 155 19.12 10.91 -12.68
C THR A 155 17.91 10.08 -13.08
N ILE A 156 17.06 9.80 -12.10
CA ILE A 156 15.83 9.02 -12.25
C ILE A 156 14.64 9.95 -12.08
N GLN A 157 13.71 9.92 -13.03
CA GLN A 157 12.46 10.65 -12.97
C GLN A 157 11.29 9.68 -12.84
N VAL A 158 10.36 9.97 -11.93
CA VAL A 158 9.11 9.22 -11.78
C VAL A 158 7.99 9.99 -12.48
N LEU A 159 7.48 9.43 -13.57
CA LEU A 159 6.50 9.97 -14.51
C LEU A 159 5.07 9.46 -14.26
N VAL A 160 4.82 8.74 -13.15
CA VAL A 160 3.47 8.24 -12.91
C VAL A 160 2.53 9.37 -12.49
N ASP A 161 1.59 9.68 -13.37
CA ASP A 161 0.46 10.55 -13.08
C ASP A 161 -0.65 9.80 -12.32
N HIS A 162 -1.18 10.46 -11.30
CA HIS A 162 -2.10 9.90 -10.31
C HIS A 162 -3.51 9.52 -10.79
N PRO A 163 -4.11 10.09 -11.86
CA PRO A 163 -5.47 9.73 -12.26
C PRO A 163 -5.59 8.43 -13.09
N GLU A 164 -4.53 7.99 -13.76
CA GLU A 164 -4.66 6.95 -14.80
C GLU A 164 -4.77 5.52 -14.23
N PHE A 165 -4.22 5.27 -13.03
CA PHE A 165 -4.19 3.94 -12.43
C PHE A 165 -4.63 3.92 -10.95
N PRO A 166 -5.93 3.85 -10.65
CA PRO A 166 -6.45 3.90 -9.28
C PRO A 166 -5.90 2.80 -8.36
N VAL A 167 -5.73 3.14 -7.07
CA VAL A 167 -5.25 2.22 -6.01
C VAL A 167 -6.05 0.92 -5.97
N GLU A 168 -7.38 1.00 -6.09
CA GLU A 168 -8.23 -0.19 -6.09
C GLU A 168 -7.90 -1.16 -7.24
N LYS A 169 -7.68 -0.63 -8.45
CA LYS A 169 -7.32 -1.46 -9.61
C LYS A 169 -5.97 -2.15 -9.39
N ALA A 170 -5.01 -1.44 -8.80
CA ALA A 170 -3.71 -2.01 -8.45
C ALA A 170 -3.85 -3.14 -7.42
N ILE A 171 -4.62 -2.95 -6.36
CA ILE A 171 -4.89 -4.00 -5.34
C ILE A 171 -5.57 -5.22 -5.96
N ARG A 172 -6.60 -5.03 -6.80
CA ARG A 172 -7.27 -6.13 -7.51
C ARG A 172 -6.29 -6.95 -8.36
N ARG A 173 -5.43 -6.26 -9.12
CA ARG A 173 -4.41 -6.91 -9.94
C ARG A 173 -3.37 -7.65 -9.08
N MET A 174 -2.93 -7.05 -7.96
CA MET A 174 -2.04 -7.71 -7.02
C MET A 174 -2.64 -9.00 -6.48
N ALA A 175 -3.92 -9.00 -6.10
CA ALA A 175 -4.60 -10.17 -5.55
C ALA A 175 -4.66 -11.33 -6.56
N ILE A 176 -5.06 -11.04 -7.80
CA ILE A 176 -5.10 -12.03 -8.88
C ILE A 176 -3.72 -12.67 -9.09
N LEU A 177 -2.68 -11.85 -9.19
CA LEU A 177 -1.30 -12.32 -9.38
C LEU A 177 -0.80 -13.13 -8.17
N ALA A 178 -1.03 -12.66 -6.95
CA ALA A 178 -0.55 -13.33 -5.74
C ALA A 178 -1.23 -14.69 -5.51
N LEU A 179 -2.55 -14.80 -5.74
CA LEU A 179 -3.27 -16.07 -5.65
C LEU A 179 -2.83 -17.03 -6.77
N SER A 180 -2.61 -16.54 -7.99
CA SER A 180 -2.04 -17.34 -9.08
C SER A 180 -0.66 -17.90 -8.72
N ALA A 181 0.24 -17.04 -8.22
CA ALA A 181 1.57 -17.47 -7.78
C ALA A 181 1.51 -18.51 -6.66
N ASN A 182 0.59 -18.35 -5.69
CA ASN A 182 0.40 -19.34 -4.64
C ASN A 182 -0.09 -20.67 -5.20
N LYS A 183 -1.09 -20.66 -6.08
CA LYS A 183 -1.60 -21.87 -6.75
C LYS A 183 -0.51 -22.60 -7.52
N ASP A 184 0.26 -21.85 -8.32
CA ASP A 184 1.36 -22.41 -9.11
C ASP A 184 2.49 -22.97 -8.22
N ALA A 185 2.81 -22.30 -7.11
CA ALA A 185 3.78 -22.80 -6.13
C ALA A 185 3.34 -24.12 -5.49
N VAL A 186 2.05 -24.28 -5.18
CA VAL A 186 1.49 -25.55 -4.64
C VAL A 186 1.55 -26.67 -5.68
N LEU A 187 1.25 -26.35 -6.94
CA LEU A 187 1.29 -27.30 -8.06
C LEU A 187 2.73 -27.75 -8.41
N ALA A 188 3.72 -26.87 -8.21
CA ALA A 188 5.12 -27.15 -8.53
C ALA A 188 5.72 -28.35 -7.76
N LEU A 189 5.17 -28.70 -6.59
CA LEU A 189 5.67 -29.83 -5.78
C LEU A 189 5.56 -31.17 -6.52
N ARG A 190 4.49 -31.37 -7.31
CA ARG A 190 4.23 -32.65 -7.96
C ARG A 190 5.11 -32.87 -9.18
N GLU A 191 5.25 -31.83 -10.00
CA GLU A 191 5.85 -31.93 -11.33
C GLU A 191 7.31 -31.47 -11.37
N PHE A 192 7.78 -30.76 -10.33
CA PHE A 192 9.06 -30.05 -10.34
C PHE A 192 9.24 -29.18 -11.60
N ASP A 193 8.11 -28.67 -12.11
CA ASP A 193 8.00 -27.94 -13.38
C ASP A 193 8.73 -26.59 -13.29
N GLU A 194 9.83 -26.48 -14.03
CA GLU A 194 10.67 -25.29 -14.04
C GLU A 194 9.97 -24.08 -14.67
N ASN A 195 9.08 -24.30 -15.63
CA ASN A 195 8.32 -23.22 -16.25
C ASN A 195 7.37 -22.58 -15.23
N ARG A 196 6.69 -23.42 -14.45
CA ARG A 196 5.80 -22.98 -13.37
C ARG A 196 6.58 -22.23 -12.29
N ILE A 197 7.74 -22.74 -11.90
CA ILE A 197 8.64 -22.10 -10.95
C ILE A 197 9.08 -20.70 -11.43
N ASN A 198 9.51 -20.58 -12.68
CA ASN A 198 9.91 -19.30 -13.25
C ASN A 198 8.72 -18.32 -13.33
N SER A 199 7.54 -18.81 -13.69
CA SER A 199 6.31 -18.01 -13.71
C SER A 199 5.95 -17.47 -12.32
N VAL A 200 6.12 -18.27 -11.26
CA VAL A 200 5.95 -17.80 -9.87
C VAL A 200 6.92 -16.67 -9.57
N VAL A 201 8.19 -16.78 -9.97
CA VAL A 201 9.21 -15.75 -9.73
C VAL A 201 8.83 -14.41 -10.36
N GLU A 202 8.45 -14.43 -11.64
CA GLU A 202 8.03 -13.24 -12.38
C GLU A 202 6.77 -12.61 -11.76
N THR A 203 5.76 -13.43 -11.46
CA THR A 203 4.49 -12.98 -10.88
C THR A 203 4.70 -12.33 -9.51
N CYS A 204 5.61 -12.86 -8.68
CA CYS A 204 5.93 -12.27 -7.39
C CYS A 204 6.61 -10.91 -7.53
N ASN A 205 7.47 -10.72 -8.53
CA ASN A 205 8.08 -9.43 -8.82
C ASN A 205 7.02 -8.40 -9.25
N ASP A 206 6.05 -8.81 -10.07
CA ASP A 206 4.93 -7.94 -10.47
C ASP A 206 4.06 -7.52 -9.27
N VAL A 207 3.77 -8.44 -8.34
CA VAL A 207 3.05 -8.11 -7.10
C VAL A 207 3.84 -7.09 -6.26
N ASN A 208 5.15 -7.28 -6.12
CA ASN A 208 6.00 -6.36 -5.35
C ASN A 208 6.10 -4.98 -6.01
N ARG A 209 6.21 -4.94 -7.34
CA ARG A 209 6.18 -3.71 -8.15
C ARG A 209 4.88 -2.94 -7.95
N LEU A 210 3.73 -3.61 -8.02
CA LEU A 210 2.41 -3.00 -7.77
C LEU A 210 2.24 -2.58 -6.30
N ASN A 211 2.80 -3.32 -5.34
CA ASN A 211 2.77 -2.95 -3.93
C ASN A 211 3.48 -1.61 -3.68
N LEU A 212 4.70 -1.43 -4.22
CA LEU A 212 5.43 -0.17 -4.12
C LEU A 212 4.62 1.00 -4.71
N TYR A 213 3.98 0.76 -5.85
CA TYR A 213 3.07 1.72 -6.48
C TYR A 213 1.90 2.10 -5.58
N VAL A 214 1.19 1.13 -5.00
CA VAL A 214 0.08 1.38 -4.08
C VAL A 214 0.53 2.22 -2.89
N ILE A 215 1.66 1.90 -2.27
CA ILE A 215 2.15 2.67 -1.11
C ILE A 215 2.48 4.11 -1.52
N ARG A 216 3.12 4.30 -2.69
CA ARG A 216 3.41 5.63 -3.24
C ARG A 216 2.14 6.43 -3.47
N GLN A 217 1.09 5.81 -4.01
CA GLN A 217 -0.20 6.47 -4.24
C GLN A 217 -0.90 6.87 -2.93
N LEU A 218 -0.92 5.97 -1.95
CA LEU A 218 -1.50 6.27 -0.63
C LEU A 218 -0.77 7.44 0.05
N LYS A 219 0.57 7.46 0.01
CA LYS A 219 1.37 8.56 0.59
C LYS A 219 1.19 9.88 -0.16
N TYR A 220 1.14 9.83 -1.49
CA TYR A 220 0.87 11.02 -2.30
C TYR A 220 -0.52 11.59 -2.03
N GLY A 221 -1.55 10.73 -2.03
CA GLY A 221 -2.93 11.11 -1.74
C GLY A 221 -3.08 11.72 -0.34
N LEU A 222 -2.31 11.22 0.64
CA LEU A 222 -2.28 11.77 1.99
C LEU A 222 -1.65 13.16 2.03
N GLU A 223 -0.51 13.35 1.38
CA GLU A 223 0.18 14.65 1.33
C GLU A 223 -0.63 15.73 0.62
N LYS A 224 -1.33 15.35 -0.46
CA LYS A 224 -2.09 16.28 -1.30
C LYS A 224 -3.56 16.41 -0.92
N ASP A 225 -4.02 15.66 0.08
CA ASP A 225 -5.42 15.61 0.55
C ASP A 225 -6.42 15.14 -0.54
N LEU A 226 -5.99 14.20 -1.38
CA LEU A 226 -6.74 13.70 -2.56
C LEU A 226 -7.51 12.40 -2.27
N PHE A 227 -7.84 12.13 -1.01
CA PHE A 227 -8.48 10.88 -0.62
C PHE A 227 -9.81 10.63 -1.36
N ARG A 228 -10.61 11.68 -1.61
CA ARG A 228 -11.87 11.56 -2.35
C ARG A 228 -11.66 11.20 -3.82
N GLU A 229 -10.67 11.80 -4.45
CA GLU A 229 -10.33 11.56 -5.87
C GLU A 229 -9.79 10.15 -6.08
N LEU A 230 -9.12 9.60 -5.06
CA LEU A 230 -8.68 8.22 -5.04
C LEU A 230 -9.78 7.21 -4.64
N GLY A 231 -11.02 7.65 -4.45
CA GLY A 231 -12.18 6.79 -4.17
C GLY A 231 -12.44 6.49 -2.68
N PHE A 232 -11.80 7.23 -1.77
CA PHE A 232 -11.95 7.04 -0.32
C PHE A 232 -12.89 8.07 0.30
N LYS A 233 -13.64 7.66 1.34
CA LYS A 233 -14.51 8.60 2.07
C LYS A 233 -13.75 9.42 3.10
N THR A 234 -12.69 8.87 3.69
CA THR A 234 -11.86 9.54 4.68
C THR A 234 -10.38 9.17 4.50
N ARG A 235 -9.47 10.03 5.00
CA ARG A 235 -8.02 9.74 5.01
C ARG A 235 -7.64 8.51 5.85
N LYS A 236 -8.45 8.16 6.85
CA LYS A 236 -8.20 7.02 7.75
C LYS A 236 -8.16 5.70 6.96
N GLU A 237 -8.92 5.61 5.87
CA GLU A 237 -9.02 4.41 5.04
C GLU A 237 -7.69 4.03 4.36
N PHE A 238 -6.75 4.96 4.22
CA PHE A 238 -5.41 4.67 3.70
C PHE A 238 -4.63 3.70 4.58
N LEU A 239 -4.86 3.71 5.91
CA LEU A 239 -4.20 2.79 6.83
C LEU A 239 -4.64 1.35 6.57
N GLY A 240 -5.94 1.13 6.38
CA GLY A 240 -6.49 -0.17 6.03
C GLY A 240 -5.98 -0.66 4.68
N TYR A 241 -5.96 0.19 3.65
CA TYR A 241 -5.44 -0.20 2.32
C TYR A 241 -3.94 -0.48 2.32
N ARG A 242 -3.17 0.16 3.22
CA ARG A 242 -1.75 -0.14 3.43
C ARG A 242 -1.56 -1.57 3.96
N ILE A 243 -2.43 -2.02 4.87
CA ILE A 243 -2.47 -3.38 5.42
C ILE A 243 -2.83 -4.37 4.30
N VAL A 244 -3.97 -4.17 3.63
CA VAL A 244 -4.43 -5.01 2.51
C VAL A 244 -3.33 -5.23 1.46
N ALA A 245 -2.65 -4.15 1.05
CA ALA A 245 -1.56 -4.25 0.07
C ALA A 245 -0.38 -5.10 0.59
N ASN A 246 -0.05 -4.99 1.89
CA ASN A 246 0.99 -5.79 2.53
C ASN A 246 0.61 -7.26 2.62
N ASP A 247 -0.64 -7.57 2.92
CA ASP A 247 -1.12 -8.94 3.06
C ASP A 247 -1.02 -9.66 1.71
N ILE A 248 -1.51 -9.02 0.64
CA ILE A 248 -1.37 -9.54 -0.73
C ILE A 248 0.10 -9.77 -1.10
N ARG A 249 0.99 -8.82 -0.78
CA ARG A 249 2.43 -8.98 -1.01
C ARG A 249 3.00 -10.18 -0.22
N SER A 250 2.52 -10.41 1.00
CA SER A 250 2.94 -11.54 1.83
C SER A 250 2.52 -12.88 1.24
N ILE A 251 1.38 -12.97 0.55
CA ILE A 251 0.98 -14.17 -0.22
C ILE A 251 2.01 -14.50 -1.29
N ALA A 252 2.42 -13.52 -2.10
CA ALA A 252 3.43 -13.69 -3.13
C ALA A 252 4.80 -14.10 -2.54
N ILE A 253 5.21 -13.48 -1.43
CA ILE A 253 6.46 -13.87 -0.73
C ILE A 253 6.40 -15.31 -0.24
N ASN A 254 5.28 -15.73 0.34
CA ASN A 254 5.09 -17.10 0.78
C ASN A 254 5.14 -18.11 -0.39
N ALA A 255 4.58 -17.75 -1.55
CA ALA A 255 4.66 -18.56 -2.77
C ALA A 255 6.11 -18.70 -3.27
N MET A 256 6.87 -17.59 -3.30
CA MET A 256 8.30 -17.60 -3.64
C MET A 256 9.10 -18.49 -2.68
N ASN A 257 8.85 -18.38 -1.37
CA ASN A 257 9.51 -19.20 -0.37
C ASN A 257 9.21 -20.68 -0.56
N LEU A 258 7.96 -21.04 -0.87
CA LEU A 258 7.58 -22.42 -1.16
C LEU A 258 8.33 -22.98 -2.38
N VAL A 259 8.39 -22.21 -3.47
CA VAL A 259 9.14 -22.59 -4.68
C VAL A 259 10.63 -22.78 -4.39
N ASN A 260 11.25 -21.90 -3.59
CA ASN A 260 12.65 -22.05 -3.19
C ASN A 260 12.91 -23.34 -2.39
N ASN A 261 11.96 -23.74 -1.52
CA ASN A 261 12.03 -25.01 -0.80
C ASN A 261 11.91 -26.21 -1.75
N ILE A 262 11.00 -26.14 -2.73
CA ILE A 262 10.83 -27.19 -3.76
C ILE A 262 12.09 -27.32 -4.62
N LEU A 263 12.71 -26.20 -5.03
CA LEU A 263 13.98 -26.20 -5.76
C LEU A 263 15.12 -26.81 -4.94
N THR A 264 15.18 -26.51 -3.64
CA THR A 264 16.14 -27.12 -2.73
C THR A 264 15.97 -28.63 -2.67
N LEU A 265 14.74 -29.10 -2.52
CA LEU A 265 14.42 -30.53 -2.55
C LEU A 265 14.83 -31.18 -3.88
N LYS A 266 14.48 -30.55 -5.02
CA LYS A 266 14.86 -31.01 -6.37
C LYS A 266 16.38 -31.15 -6.50
N LYS A 267 17.13 -30.17 -6.00
CA LYS A 267 18.60 -30.17 -6.01
C LYS A 267 19.15 -31.32 -5.17
N MET A 268 18.65 -31.54 -3.95
CA MET A 268 19.12 -32.63 -3.09
C MET A 268 18.88 -34.01 -3.71
N ILE A 269 17.76 -34.19 -4.41
CA ILE A 269 17.46 -35.43 -5.14
C ILE A 269 18.43 -35.62 -6.30
N ARG A 270 18.62 -34.58 -7.13
CA ARG A 270 19.52 -34.62 -8.29
C ARG A 270 20.97 -34.89 -7.88
N ASP A 271 21.43 -34.24 -6.82
CA ASP A 271 22.79 -34.34 -6.31
C ASP A 271 22.99 -35.64 -5.48
N GLN A 272 22.02 -36.58 -5.50
CA GLN A 272 22.02 -37.87 -4.80
C GLN A 272 22.21 -37.78 -3.28
N MET A 273 21.94 -36.61 -2.69
CA MET A 273 21.95 -36.39 -1.24
C MET A 273 20.68 -36.94 -0.57
N LEU A 274 19.59 -37.10 -1.33
CA LEU A 274 18.31 -37.61 -0.86
C LEU A 274 17.71 -38.59 -1.86
N PHE A 275 17.28 -39.76 -1.39
CA PHE A 275 16.54 -40.75 -2.18
C PHE A 275 15.11 -40.84 -1.67
N LEU A 276 14.15 -40.30 -2.41
CA LEU A 276 12.74 -40.41 -2.07
C LEU A 276 12.27 -41.86 -2.23
N LYS A 277 11.90 -42.49 -1.11
CA LYS A 277 11.37 -43.87 -1.11
C LYS A 277 9.91 -43.96 -1.55
N THR A 278 9.18 -42.84 -1.50
CA THR A 278 7.74 -42.80 -1.72
C THR A 278 7.38 -41.47 -2.38
N SER A 279 6.51 -41.51 -3.39
CA SER A 279 5.96 -40.32 -4.03
C SER A 279 5.02 -39.57 -3.08
N VAL A 280 4.61 -38.36 -3.47
CA VAL A 280 3.55 -37.60 -2.78
C VAL A 280 2.28 -38.47 -2.72
N ASP A 281 1.65 -38.57 -1.54
CA ASP A 281 0.38 -39.27 -1.38
C ASP A 281 -0.75 -38.47 -2.05
N GLU A 282 -1.46 -39.10 -2.98
CA GLU A 282 -2.47 -38.44 -3.83
C GLU A 282 -3.71 -37.98 -3.04
N GLU A 283 -4.10 -38.73 -2.01
CA GLU A 283 -5.23 -38.36 -1.17
C GLU A 283 -4.89 -37.10 -0.38
N VAL A 284 -3.73 -37.09 0.30
CA VAL A 284 -3.23 -35.94 1.04
C VAL A 284 -3.12 -34.72 0.14
N TYR A 285 -2.50 -34.88 -1.03
CA TYR A 285 -2.27 -33.78 -1.96
C TYR A 285 -3.58 -33.21 -2.51
N SER A 286 -4.53 -34.07 -2.88
CA SER A 286 -5.86 -33.64 -3.34
C SER A 286 -6.62 -32.85 -2.27
N GLN A 287 -6.58 -33.29 -1.02
CA GLN A 287 -7.23 -32.58 0.09
C GLN A 287 -6.58 -31.22 0.37
N ILE A 288 -5.25 -31.13 0.27
CA ILE A 288 -4.52 -29.86 0.39
C ILE A 288 -4.89 -28.89 -0.75
N LEU A 289 -5.03 -29.37 -1.99
CA LEU A 289 -5.46 -28.54 -3.11
C LEU A 289 -6.89 -27.99 -2.91
N LYS A 290 -7.80 -28.81 -2.40
CA LYS A 290 -9.16 -28.37 -2.05
C LYS A 290 -9.15 -27.32 -0.95
N PHE A 291 -8.37 -27.54 0.10
CA PHE A 291 -8.20 -26.58 1.19
C PHE A 291 -7.65 -25.25 0.70
N ASN A 292 -6.55 -25.28 -0.07
CA ASN A 292 -5.95 -24.08 -0.65
C ASN A 292 -6.94 -23.31 -1.56
N SER A 293 -7.72 -24.02 -2.37
CA SER A 293 -8.75 -23.40 -3.22
C SER A 293 -9.85 -22.71 -2.40
N GLN A 294 -10.31 -23.34 -1.32
CA GLN A 294 -11.31 -22.73 -0.42
C GLN A 294 -10.76 -21.49 0.30
N VAL A 295 -9.49 -21.54 0.71
CA VAL A 295 -8.79 -20.39 1.29
C VAL A 295 -8.69 -19.22 0.31
N HIS A 296 -8.39 -19.48 -0.97
CA HIS A 296 -8.38 -18.45 -2.01
C HIS A 296 -9.76 -17.80 -2.16
N LEU A 297 -10.84 -18.59 -2.10
CA LEU A 297 -12.21 -18.06 -2.14
C LEU A 297 -12.50 -17.12 -0.96
N PHE A 298 -12.11 -17.46 0.27
CA PHE A 298 -12.27 -16.54 1.40
C PHE A 298 -11.51 -15.23 1.20
N PHE A 299 -10.31 -15.27 0.63
CA PHE A 299 -9.53 -14.08 0.33
C PHE A 299 -10.16 -13.21 -0.76
N GLU A 300 -10.72 -13.82 -1.80
CA GLU A 300 -11.47 -13.10 -2.84
C GLU A 300 -12.74 -12.47 -2.28
N GLU A 301 -13.47 -13.18 -1.42
CA GLU A 301 -14.69 -12.70 -0.78
C GLU A 301 -14.43 -11.54 0.18
N SER A 302 -13.34 -11.58 0.96
CA SER A 302 -12.94 -10.47 1.84
C SER A 302 -12.63 -9.21 1.02
N LEU A 303 -11.91 -9.34 -0.10
CA LEU A 303 -11.64 -8.23 -1.01
C LEU A 303 -12.91 -7.69 -1.67
N LYS A 304 -13.85 -8.56 -2.07
CA LYS A 304 -15.14 -8.14 -2.61
C LYS A 304 -15.92 -7.33 -1.57
N ALA A 305 -15.95 -7.77 -0.31
CA ALA A 305 -16.58 -7.04 0.79
C ALA A 305 -15.92 -5.66 0.99
N LEU A 306 -14.59 -5.61 1.00
CA LEU A 306 -13.81 -4.36 1.11
C LEU A 306 -14.17 -3.33 0.04
N PHE A 307 -14.19 -3.75 -1.22
CA PHE A 307 -14.46 -2.84 -2.34
C PHE A 307 -15.92 -2.41 -2.40
N LYS A 308 -16.85 -3.30 -2.04
CA LYS A 308 -18.28 -2.98 -1.98
C LYS A 308 -18.68 -2.22 -0.72
N ARG A 309 -17.79 -2.09 0.26
CA ARG A 309 -18.10 -1.55 1.60
C ARG A 309 -19.22 -2.34 2.28
N ASP A 310 -19.19 -3.66 2.13
CA ASP A 310 -20.23 -4.57 2.59
C ASP A 310 -19.87 -5.14 3.97
N TYR A 311 -20.39 -4.52 5.03
CA TYR A 311 -20.14 -4.91 6.41
C TYR A 311 -20.72 -6.28 6.74
N ASP A 312 -21.98 -6.53 6.37
CA ASP A 312 -22.66 -7.79 6.70
C ASP A 312 -21.97 -8.97 6.04
N ARG A 313 -21.49 -8.81 4.80
CA ARG A 313 -20.68 -9.85 4.15
C ARG A 313 -19.34 -10.08 4.87
N ALA A 314 -18.67 -9.02 5.31
CA ALA A 314 -17.40 -9.11 6.02
C ALA A 314 -17.56 -9.80 7.38
N ASP A 315 -18.59 -9.44 8.16
CA ASP A 315 -18.91 -10.05 9.45
C ASP A 315 -19.25 -11.54 9.29
N LYS A 316 -20.14 -11.87 8.34
CA LYS A 316 -20.48 -13.27 8.02
C LYS A 316 -19.27 -14.09 7.60
N LEU A 317 -18.35 -13.49 6.82
CA LEU A 317 -17.13 -14.17 6.38
C LEU A 317 -16.24 -14.58 7.56
N LEU A 318 -16.17 -13.77 8.63
CA LEU A 318 -15.41 -14.12 9.83
C LEU A 318 -15.96 -15.38 10.49
N SER A 319 -17.28 -15.50 10.62
CA SER A 319 -17.90 -16.72 11.15
C SER A 319 -17.65 -17.95 10.26
N GLU A 320 -17.71 -17.79 8.93
CA GLU A 320 -17.39 -18.86 7.97
C GLU A 320 -15.94 -19.34 8.16
N ILE A 321 -15.00 -18.40 8.30
CA ILE A 321 -13.58 -18.68 8.52
C ILE A 321 -13.33 -19.40 9.85
N GLU A 322 -14.03 -19.04 10.93
CA GLU A 322 -13.89 -19.71 12.23
C GLU A 322 -14.30 -21.18 12.16
N SER A 323 -15.41 -21.48 11.48
CA SER A 323 -15.86 -22.87 11.28
C SER A 323 -14.89 -23.70 10.42
N PHE A 324 -14.08 -23.04 9.59
CA PHE A 324 -13.14 -23.70 8.68
C PHE A 324 -11.84 -24.15 9.36
N ALA A 325 -11.52 -23.64 10.55
CA ALA A 325 -10.27 -23.94 11.26
C ALA A 325 -10.08 -25.43 11.57
N ALA A 326 -11.16 -26.19 11.76
CA ALA A 326 -11.09 -27.63 12.02
C ALA A 326 -10.45 -28.42 10.87
N LEU A 327 -10.69 -28.01 9.61
CA LEU A 327 -10.16 -28.70 8.44
C LEU A 327 -8.64 -28.65 8.33
N GLU A 328 -8.01 -27.60 8.88
CA GLU A 328 -6.55 -27.53 8.96
C GLU A 328 -5.99 -28.64 9.86
N SER A 329 -6.60 -28.83 11.04
CA SER A 329 -6.19 -29.88 11.99
C SER A 329 -6.38 -31.27 11.38
N ASP A 330 -7.49 -31.50 10.68
CA ASP A 330 -7.77 -32.77 10.01
C ASP A 330 -6.70 -33.10 8.94
N LEU A 331 -6.26 -32.11 8.17
CA LEU A 331 -5.18 -32.28 7.18
C LEU A 331 -3.84 -32.58 7.82
N ILE A 332 -3.51 -31.91 8.92
CA ILE A 332 -2.26 -32.17 9.67
C ILE A 332 -2.26 -33.60 10.21
N THR A 333 -3.37 -34.06 10.78
CA THR A 333 -3.53 -35.45 11.23
C THR A 333 -3.42 -36.41 10.06
N LEU A 334 -4.06 -36.12 8.91
CA LEU A 334 -3.98 -36.96 7.71
C LEU A 334 -2.53 -37.15 7.25
N ILE A 335 -1.74 -36.07 7.15
CA ILE A 335 -0.31 -36.15 6.81
C ILE A 335 0.44 -37.07 7.80
N SER A 336 0.17 -36.95 9.09
CA SER A 336 0.83 -37.74 10.13
C SER A 336 0.44 -39.23 10.11
N THR A 337 -0.72 -39.60 9.60
CA THR A 337 -1.16 -41.01 9.50
C THR A 337 -0.61 -41.74 8.28
N LYS A 338 -0.22 -41.01 7.23
CA LYS A 338 0.32 -41.59 5.99
C LYS A 338 1.82 -41.82 6.11
N LYS A 339 2.31 -42.94 5.56
CA LYS A 339 3.75 -43.19 5.43
C LYS A 339 4.29 -42.34 4.28
N MET A 340 5.01 -41.27 4.60
CA MET A 340 5.58 -40.33 3.64
C MET A 340 7.03 -39.99 4.00
N ASP A 341 7.81 -39.57 3.00
CA ASP A 341 9.16 -39.05 3.26
C ASP A 341 9.08 -37.77 4.12
N PRO A 342 9.91 -37.61 5.17
CA PRO A 342 9.89 -36.44 6.04
C PRO A 342 10.09 -35.12 5.29
N ASN A 343 10.87 -35.09 4.21
CA ASN A 343 11.11 -33.88 3.42
C ASN A 343 9.84 -33.49 2.65
N VAL A 344 9.13 -34.48 2.09
CA VAL A 344 7.85 -34.25 1.40
C VAL A 344 6.79 -33.80 2.40
N SER A 345 6.68 -34.48 3.55
CA SER A 345 5.76 -34.10 4.64
C SER A 345 6.00 -32.66 5.11
N SER A 346 7.27 -32.25 5.22
CA SER A 346 7.64 -30.89 5.62
C SER A 346 7.17 -29.82 4.61
N ILE A 347 7.31 -30.08 3.30
CA ILE A 347 6.79 -29.15 2.28
C ILE A 347 5.26 -29.09 2.29
N LEU A 348 4.58 -30.23 2.47
CA LEU A 348 3.12 -30.24 2.59
C LEU A 348 2.63 -29.46 3.81
N ARG A 349 3.32 -29.57 4.95
CA ARG A 349 3.06 -28.72 6.13
C ARG A 349 3.28 -27.23 5.84
N LEU A 350 4.33 -26.88 5.08
CA LEU A 350 4.56 -25.49 4.67
C LEU A 350 3.44 -24.96 3.76
N ILE A 351 2.87 -25.80 2.88
CA ILE A 351 1.72 -25.44 2.04
C ILE A 351 0.48 -25.14 2.91
N ILE A 352 0.22 -25.98 3.93
CA ILE A 352 -0.87 -25.78 4.87
C ILE A 352 -0.67 -24.47 5.65
N ASP A 353 0.52 -24.23 6.22
CA ASP A 353 0.80 -22.98 6.95
C ASP A 353 0.67 -21.74 6.05
N ASN A 354 1.19 -21.79 4.82
CA ASN A 354 1.01 -20.70 3.85
C ASN A 354 -0.47 -20.44 3.56
N SER A 355 -1.30 -21.48 3.48
CA SER A 355 -2.74 -21.36 3.27
C SER A 355 -3.43 -20.79 4.52
N ARG A 356 -3.07 -21.25 5.73
CA ARG A 356 -3.53 -20.67 7.00
C ARG A 356 -3.24 -19.17 7.09
N ARG A 357 -2.06 -18.72 6.67
CA ARG A 357 -1.72 -17.28 6.63
C ARG A 357 -2.60 -16.49 5.67
N ILE A 358 -3.05 -17.07 4.54
CA ILE A 358 -4.02 -16.41 3.65
C ILE A 358 -5.40 -16.27 4.33
N ILE A 359 -5.78 -17.21 5.20
CA ILE A 359 -6.99 -17.08 6.03
C ILE A 359 -6.84 -15.89 7.00
N GLU A 360 -5.70 -15.77 7.68
CA GLU A 360 -5.41 -14.62 8.57
C GLU A 360 -5.53 -13.30 7.80
N TYR A 361 -4.91 -13.21 6.63
CA TYR A 361 -5.05 -12.04 5.76
C TYR A 361 -6.49 -11.77 5.32
N SER A 362 -7.31 -12.82 5.14
CA SER A 362 -8.73 -12.68 4.81
C SER A 362 -9.51 -12.05 5.97
N ARG A 363 -9.16 -12.40 7.22
CA ARG A 363 -9.70 -11.77 8.43
C ARG A 363 -9.28 -10.31 8.52
N ASP A 364 -8.00 -10.00 8.33
CA ASP A 364 -7.47 -8.63 8.36
C ASP A 364 -8.24 -7.71 7.38
N ILE A 365 -8.49 -8.20 6.16
CA ILE A 365 -9.25 -7.46 5.14
C ILE A 365 -10.73 -7.28 5.53
N ALA A 366 -11.36 -8.32 6.12
CA ALA A 366 -12.74 -8.22 6.62
C ALA A 366 -12.83 -7.19 7.77
N GLU A 367 -11.89 -7.20 8.71
CA GLU A 367 -11.80 -6.22 9.79
C GLU A 367 -11.61 -4.80 9.27
N VAL A 368 -10.73 -4.60 8.26
CA VAL A 368 -10.59 -3.30 7.59
C VAL A 368 -11.93 -2.83 6.99
N THR A 369 -12.71 -3.75 6.43
CA THR A 369 -14.04 -3.46 5.87
C THR A 369 -15.02 -3.04 6.95
N MET A 370 -15.07 -3.77 8.06
CA MET A 370 -15.95 -3.46 9.18
C MET A 370 -15.59 -2.11 9.80
N ASN A 371 -14.31 -1.89 10.09
CA ASN A 371 -13.81 -0.66 10.71
C ASN A 371 -14.07 0.59 9.87
N ARG A 372 -14.06 0.49 8.53
CA ARG A 372 -14.33 1.64 7.65
C ARG A 372 -15.81 1.90 7.39
N THR A 373 -16.71 1.00 7.80
CA THR A 373 -18.15 1.08 7.48
C THR A 373 -19.06 1.15 8.71
N VAL A 374 -18.59 0.72 9.88
CA VAL A 374 -19.41 0.63 11.10
C VAL A 374 -20.06 1.96 11.52
N GLU A 375 -19.36 3.09 11.40
CA GLU A 375 -19.91 4.42 11.71
C GLU A 375 -21.16 4.70 10.85
N GLU A 376 -21.11 4.40 9.56
CA GLU A 376 -22.20 4.63 8.61
C GLU A 376 -23.43 3.76 8.94
N ILE A 377 -23.19 2.52 9.36
CA ILE A 377 -24.25 1.56 9.67
C ILE A 377 -24.97 1.95 10.95
N ILE A 378 -24.22 2.34 11.98
CA ILE A 378 -24.81 2.79 13.24
C ILE A 378 -25.61 4.09 13.03
N GLU A 379 -25.11 5.03 12.24
CA GLU A 379 -25.84 6.26 11.89
C GLU A 379 -27.14 5.97 11.12
N GLN A 380 -27.12 5.04 10.15
CA GLN A 380 -28.32 4.63 9.41
C GLN A 380 -29.37 3.97 10.33
N LEU A 381 -28.95 3.13 11.27
CA LEU A 381 -29.83 2.48 12.24
C LEU A 381 -30.46 3.47 13.23
N GLN A 382 -29.74 4.53 13.60
CA GLN A 382 -30.27 5.60 14.44
C GLN A 382 -31.29 6.46 13.68
N THR A 383 -31.02 6.74 12.40
CA THR A 383 -31.90 7.57 11.55
C THR A 383 -33.19 6.85 11.15
N SER A 384 -33.16 5.51 11.05
CA SER A 384 -34.34 4.68 10.73
C SER A 384 -35.25 4.37 11.92
N ARG A 385 -34.81 4.69 13.15
CA ARG A 385 -35.62 4.59 14.38
C ARG A 385 -36.32 5.90 14.77
N LEU A 386 -35.99 6.99 14.08
CA LEU A 386 -36.68 8.29 14.12
C LEU A 386 -37.68 8.36 12.97
#